data_AF-A0A9Q1Q619-F1
#
_entry.id   AF-A0A9Q1Q619-F1
#
_cell.length_a   1.000
_cell.length_b   1.000
_cell.length_c   1.000
_cell.angle_alpha   90.00
_cell.angle_beta   90.00
_cell.angle_gamma   90.00
#
_symmetry.space_group_name_H-M   'P 1'
#
loop_
_entity.id
_entity.type
_entity.pdbx_description
1 polymer ?
#
loop_
_entity_poly.entity_id
_entity_poly.type
_entity_poly.pdbx_seq_one_letter_code
_entity_poly.pdbx_strand_id
1 'polypeptide(L)'
;MSPLSTTANNSTSYREYLKLKGKYESLQRAQRNLLGEDLGPLNVKELDQLERQLESSLKQIRSTKTQSMLDQLIELQSKEHALLEANKALKAELDRIMMKESQLQQSWDASNEQNVAYSHQQHALSEGLFQSLGCNPNLQIGFNPETSDQMTIATTHAQMHFTLNFVVVIAHLKIWAYGLWVITQ
;
A
#
# COMPACT_ATOMS: atom_id res chain seq x y z
N MET A 1 -15.39 60.05 28.67
CA MET A 1 -15.24 58.84 27.83
C MET A 1 -14.18 57.98 28.50
N SER A 2 -14.57 56.83 29.04
CA SER A 2 -13.78 56.09 30.05
C SER A 2 -12.80 55.10 29.42
N PRO A 3 -11.53 54.99 29.90
CA PRO A 3 -10.54 54.00 29.45
C PRO A 3 -10.67 52.62 30.15
N LEU A 4 -11.78 52.35 30.85
CA LEU A 4 -11.93 51.17 31.72
C LEU A 4 -12.17 49.85 30.96
N SER A 5 -12.58 49.90 29.70
CA SER A 5 -12.90 48.70 28.90
C SER A 5 -11.68 47.96 28.35
N THR A 6 -10.59 48.66 28.02
CA THR A 6 -9.40 48.04 27.39
C THR A 6 -8.64 47.14 28.37
N THR A 7 -8.51 47.55 29.64
CA THR A 7 -7.79 46.76 30.67
C THR A 7 -8.57 45.50 31.08
N ALA A 8 -9.90 45.58 31.12
CA ALA A 8 -10.78 44.45 31.40
C ALA A 8 -10.76 43.42 30.25
N ASN A 9 -10.69 43.89 29.00
CA ASN A 9 -10.61 43.03 27.82
C ASN A 9 -9.26 42.29 27.74
N ASN A 10 -8.14 42.98 28.00
CA ASN A 10 -6.82 42.35 28.07
C ASN A 10 -6.72 41.31 29.19
N SER A 11 -7.30 41.59 30.36
CA SER A 11 -7.34 40.64 31.49
C SER A 11 -8.15 39.38 31.16
N THR A 12 -9.26 39.54 30.42
CA THR A 12 -10.09 38.42 29.97
C THR A 12 -9.35 37.57 28.95
N SER A 13 -8.74 38.20 27.94
CA SER A 13 -7.94 37.51 26.92
C SER A 13 -6.78 36.71 27.53
N TYR A 14 -6.05 37.30 28.49
CA TYR A 14 -4.96 36.63 29.19
C TYR A 14 -5.45 35.40 29.99
N ARG A 15 -6.62 35.51 30.65
CA ARG A 15 -7.22 34.38 31.38
C ARG A 15 -7.60 33.24 30.44
N GLU A 16 -8.18 33.53 29.28
CA GLU A 16 -8.49 32.51 28.28
C GLU A 16 -7.22 31.87 27.70
N TYR A 17 -6.16 32.65 27.47
CA TYR A 17 -4.85 32.12 27.10
C TYR A 17 -4.31 31.14 28.14
N LEU A 18 -4.35 31.47 29.44
CA LEU A 18 -3.88 30.58 30.49
C LEU A 18 -4.67 29.27 30.54
N LYS A 19 -5.99 29.32 30.36
CA LYS A 19 -6.82 28.11 30.24
C LYS A 19 -6.40 27.25 29.05
N LEU A 20 -6.17 27.88 27.89
CA LEU A 20 -5.75 27.17 26.68
C LEU A 20 -4.34 26.56 26.85
N LYS A 21 -3.40 27.31 27.44
CA LYS A 21 -2.05 26.83 27.75
C LYS A 21 -2.09 25.63 28.68
N GLY A 22 -2.91 25.67 29.73
CA GLY A 22 -3.08 24.53 30.63
C GLY A 22 -3.62 23.28 29.91
N LYS A 23 -4.59 23.45 29.01
CA LYS A 23 -5.09 22.36 28.15
C LYS A 23 -3.99 21.80 27.25
N TYR A 24 -3.21 22.67 26.61
CA TYR A 24 -2.10 22.25 25.74
C TYR A 24 -1.06 21.43 26.52
N GLU A 25 -0.62 21.90 27.69
CA GLU A 25 0.36 21.19 28.52
C GLU A 25 -0.18 19.84 29.00
N SER A 26 -1.47 19.75 29.34
CA SER A 26 -2.11 18.49 29.71
C SER A 26 -2.14 17.49 28.55
N LEU A 27 -2.43 17.97 27.34
CA LEU A 27 -2.48 17.16 26.13
C LEU A 27 -1.08 16.69 25.73
N GLN A 28 -0.08 17.58 25.79
CA GLN A 28 1.31 17.25 25.50
C GLN A 28 1.85 16.19 26.48
N ARG A 29 1.51 16.32 27.77
CA ARG A 29 1.88 15.29 28.76
C ARG A 29 1.20 13.95 28.45
N ALA A 30 -0.08 13.96 28.11
CA ALA A 30 -0.79 12.73 27.73
C ALA A 30 -0.16 12.07 26.48
N GLN A 31 0.27 12.85 25.49
CA GLN A 31 0.98 12.33 24.32
C GLN A 31 2.30 11.66 24.71
N ARG A 32 3.11 12.30 25.56
CA ARG A 32 4.37 11.72 26.06
C ARG A 32 4.11 10.40 26.79
N ASN A 33 3.09 10.35 27.64
CA ASN A 33 2.69 9.12 28.33
C ASN A 33 2.32 8.01 27.32
N LEU A 34 1.54 8.33 26.28
CA LEU A 34 1.20 7.36 25.21
C LEU A 34 2.43 6.87 24.43
N LEU A 35 3.51 7.65 24.39
CA LEU A 35 4.80 7.27 23.82
C LEU A 35 5.70 6.53 24.81
N GLY A 36 5.24 6.31 26.05
CA GLY A 36 6.01 5.66 27.11
C GLY A 36 6.99 6.57 27.84
N GLU A 37 6.90 7.88 27.64
CA GLU A 37 7.73 8.89 28.31
C GLU A 37 7.03 9.44 29.57
N ASP A 38 7.79 10.05 30.48
CA ASP A 38 7.28 10.73 31.68
C ASP A 38 6.27 9.90 32.52
N LEU A 39 6.46 8.58 32.62
CA LEU A 39 5.52 7.69 33.32
C LEU A 39 5.63 7.75 34.85
N GLY A 40 6.74 8.25 35.40
CA GLY A 40 7.01 8.27 36.85
C GLY A 40 5.92 8.91 37.73
N PRO A 41 5.23 9.98 37.31
CA PRO A 41 4.13 10.59 38.05
C PRO A 41 2.81 9.78 38.04
N LEU A 42 2.67 8.76 37.19
CA LEU A 42 1.44 7.96 37.09
C LEU A 42 1.41 6.90 38.18
N ASN A 43 0.24 6.69 38.77
CA ASN A 43 0.02 5.56 39.66
C ASN A 43 -0.33 4.28 38.88
N VAL A 44 -0.36 3.14 39.58
CA VAL A 44 -0.60 1.81 38.98
C VAL A 44 -1.93 1.75 38.22
N LYS A 45 -3.01 2.37 38.72
CA LYS A 45 -4.32 2.35 38.06
C LYS A 45 -4.32 3.18 36.76
N GLU A 46 -3.63 4.32 36.78
CA GLU A 46 -3.49 5.18 35.60
C GLU A 46 -2.64 4.50 34.53
N LEU A 47 -1.58 3.80 34.94
CA LEU A 47 -0.71 3.04 34.03
C LEU A 47 -1.45 1.86 33.39
N ASP A 48 -2.23 1.12 34.17
CA ASP A 48 -3.09 0.03 33.71
C ASP A 48 -4.21 0.52 32.77
N GLN A 49 -4.74 1.73 33.00
CA GLN A 49 -5.65 2.37 32.05
C GLN A 49 -4.95 2.75 30.73
N LEU A 50 -3.75 3.31 30.82
CA LEU A 50 -2.94 3.68 29.65
C LEU A 50 -2.60 2.46 28.80
N GLU A 51 -2.20 1.37 29.44
CA GLU A 51 -1.91 0.08 28.79
C GLU A 51 -3.14 -0.46 28.05
N ARG A 52 -4.30 -0.52 28.71
CA ARG A 52 -5.55 -0.93 28.06
C ARG A 52 -5.92 -0.07 26.86
N GLN A 53 -5.71 1.25 26.97
CA GLN A 53 -5.98 2.16 25.88
C GLN A 53 -5.08 1.85 24.67
N LEU A 54 -3.78 1.67 24.90
CA LEU A 54 -2.81 1.32 23.85
C LEU A 54 -3.13 -0.05 23.22
N GLU A 55 -3.43 -1.06 24.04
CA GLU A 55 -3.79 -2.41 23.58
C GLU A 55 -5.04 -2.36 22.68
N SER A 56 -6.10 -1.66 23.12
CA SER A 56 -7.33 -1.50 22.35
C SER A 56 -7.09 -0.78 21.03
N SER A 57 -6.35 0.34 21.05
CA SER A 57 -6.02 1.08 19.82
C SER A 57 -5.16 0.26 18.86
N LEU A 58 -4.17 -0.48 19.36
CA LEU A 58 -3.32 -1.34 18.56
C LEU A 58 -4.13 -2.47 17.91
N LYS A 59 -5.02 -3.10 18.68
CA LYS A 59 -5.95 -4.12 18.17
C LYS A 59 -6.82 -3.55 17.05
N GLN A 60 -7.38 -2.36 17.24
CA GLN A 60 -8.19 -1.69 16.22
C GLN A 60 -7.37 -1.40 14.95
N ILE A 61 -6.17 -0.82 15.08
CA ILE A 61 -5.28 -0.54 13.93
C ILE A 61 -4.98 -1.82 13.15
N ARG A 62 -4.62 -2.90 13.86
CA ARG A 62 -4.32 -4.20 13.23
C ARG A 62 -5.55 -4.76 12.51
N SER A 63 -6.73 -4.68 13.15
CA SER A 63 -7.99 -5.13 12.56
C SER A 63 -8.30 -4.35 11.27
N THR A 64 -8.27 -3.02 11.32
CA THR A 64 -8.54 -2.16 10.16
C THR A 64 -7.55 -2.43 9.02
N LYS A 65 -6.25 -2.56 9.35
CA LYS A 65 -5.22 -2.87 8.34
C LYS A 65 -5.46 -4.23 7.69
N THR A 66 -5.77 -5.24 8.50
CA THR A 66 -6.02 -6.60 8.00
C THR A 66 -7.26 -6.62 7.12
N GLN A 67 -8.35 -5.97 7.56
CA GLN A 67 -9.58 -5.89 6.76
C GLN A 67 -9.33 -5.20 5.42
N SER A 68 -8.65 -4.04 5.43
CA SER A 68 -8.30 -3.34 4.19
C SER A 68 -7.45 -4.19 3.24
N MET A 69 -6.50 -4.96 3.75
CA MET A 69 -5.70 -5.87 2.92
C MET A 69 -6.53 -7.02 2.34
N LEU A 70 -7.47 -7.57 3.11
CA LEU A 70 -8.38 -8.61 2.63
C LEU A 70 -9.33 -8.08 1.56
N ASP A 71 -9.87 -6.86 1.75
CA ASP A 71 -10.75 -6.23 0.77
C ASP A 71 -10.01 -6.01 -0.57
N GLN A 72 -8.76 -5.53 -0.51
CA GLN A 72 -7.90 -5.38 -1.69
C GLN A 72 -7.59 -6.72 -2.37
N LEU A 73 -7.32 -7.77 -1.59
CA LEU A 73 -7.08 -9.11 -2.12
C LEU A 73 -8.31 -9.62 -2.88
N ILE A 74 -9.50 -9.49 -2.29
CA ILE A 74 -10.76 -9.93 -2.91
C ILE A 74 -11.02 -9.14 -4.21
N GLU A 75 -10.81 -7.82 -4.19
CA GLU A 75 -10.97 -6.98 -5.38
C GLU A 75 -10.05 -7.43 -6.52
N LEU A 76 -8.78 -7.70 -6.19
CA LEU A 76 -7.79 -8.17 -7.17
C LEU A 76 -8.14 -9.56 -7.73
N GLN A 77 -8.55 -10.49 -6.88
CA GLN A 77 -9.00 -11.82 -7.30
C GLN A 77 -10.23 -11.75 -8.22
N SER A 78 -11.17 -10.85 -7.93
CA SER A 78 -12.33 -10.63 -8.81
C SER A 78 -11.91 -10.08 -10.18
N LYS A 79 -10.94 -9.15 -10.21
CA LYS A 79 -10.40 -8.60 -11.46
C LYS A 79 -9.63 -9.65 -12.26
N GLU A 80 -8.81 -10.46 -11.60
CA GLU A 80 -8.09 -11.58 -12.21
C GLU A 80 -9.08 -12.54 -12.87
N HIS A 81 -10.13 -12.94 -12.15
CA HIS A 81 -11.16 -13.84 -12.69
C HIS A 81 -11.86 -13.25 -13.92
N ALA A 82 -12.28 -11.98 -13.85
CA ALA A 82 -12.93 -11.30 -14.97
C ALA A 82 -12.02 -11.20 -16.22
N LEU A 83 -10.73 -10.92 -16.02
CA LEU A 83 -9.75 -10.87 -17.09
C LEU A 83 -9.48 -12.24 -17.71
N LEU A 84 -9.42 -13.29 -16.89
CA LEU A 84 -9.28 -14.67 -17.38
C LEU A 84 -10.45 -15.07 -18.27
N GLU A 85 -11.69 -14.77 -17.85
CA GLU A 85 -12.87 -15.06 -18.66
C GLU A 85 -12.92 -14.24 -19.95
N ALA A 86 -12.59 -12.94 -19.89
CA ALA A 86 -12.47 -12.11 -21.09
C ALA A 86 -11.40 -12.63 -22.06
N ASN A 87 -10.24 -13.04 -21.54
CA ASN A 87 -9.14 -13.60 -22.35
C ASN A 87 -9.54 -14.92 -23.02
N LYS A 88 -10.24 -15.80 -22.30
CA LYS A 88 -10.80 -17.05 -22.86
C LYS A 88 -11.81 -16.76 -23.97
N ALA A 89 -12.71 -15.80 -23.76
CA ALA A 89 -13.70 -15.41 -24.77
C ALA A 89 -13.03 -14.86 -26.05
N LEU A 90 -12.01 -14.00 -25.90
CA LEU A 90 -11.25 -13.46 -27.02
C LEU A 90 -10.49 -14.55 -27.79
N LYS A 91 -9.86 -15.51 -27.09
CA LYS A 91 -9.19 -16.65 -27.72
C LYS A 91 -10.18 -17.50 -28.54
N ALA A 92 -11.34 -17.81 -27.97
CA ALA A 92 -12.37 -18.56 -28.67
C ALA A 92 -12.90 -17.83 -29.92
N GLU A 93 -13.02 -16.49 -29.86
CA GLU A 93 -13.43 -15.70 -31.03
C GLU A 93 -12.33 -15.65 -32.09
N LEU A 94 -11.06 -15.53 -31.69
CA LEU A 94 -9.93 -15.62 -32.61
C LEU A 94 -9.91 -16.97 -33.34
N ASP A 95 -10.07 -18.07 -32.62
CA ASP A 95 -10.12 -19.42 -33.19
C ASP A 95 -11.27 -19.54 -34.21
N ARG A 96 -12.44 -18.96 -33.90
CA ARG A 96 -13.59 -18.92 -34.82
C ARG A 96 -13.30 -18.11 -36.09
N ILE A 97 -12.65 -16.96 -35.96
CA ILE A 97 -12.28 -16.14 -37.12
C ILE A 97 -11.26 -16.88 -37.99
N MET A 98 -10.25 -17.49 -37.38
CA MET A 98 -9.25 -18.28 -38.11
C MET A 98 -9.87 -19.49 -38.84
N MET A 99 -10.84 -20.17 -38.21
CA MET A 99 -11.60 -21.25 -38.87
C MET A 99 -12.39 -20.73 -40.08
N LYS A 100 -13.08 -19.59 -39.94
CA LYS A 100 -13.81 -18.98 -41.07
C LYS A 100 -12.89 -18.57 -42.21
N GLU A 101 -11.73 -17.99 -41.90
CA GLU A 101 -10.74 -17.60 -42.92
C GLU A 101 -10.20 -18.83 -43.67
N SER A 102 -9.84 -19.89 -42.95
CA SER A 102 -9.41 -21.16 -43.56
C SER A 102 -10.49 -21.76 -44.46
N GLN A 103 -11.75 -21.68 -44.05
CA GLN A 103 -12.88 -22.20 -44.82
C GLN A 103 -13.18 -21.35 -46.07
N LEU A 104 -13.02 -20.02 -45.99
CA LEU A 104 -13.12 -19.13 -47.13
C LEU A 104 -11.97 -19.39 -48.12
N GLN A 105 -10.72 -19.47 -47.65
CA GLN A 105 -9.55 -19.79 -48.49
C GLN A 105 -9.77 -21.08 -49.30
N GLN A 106 -10.24 -22.15 -48.65
CA GLN A 106 -10.56 -23.42 -49.31
C GLN A 106 -11.67 -23.28 -50.36
N SER A 107 -12.65 -22.41 -50.14
CA SER A 107 -13.72 -22.13 -51.11
C SER A 107 -13.21 -21.36 -52.34
N TRP A 108 -12.19 -20.50 -52.18
CA TRP A 108 -11.55 -19.79 -53.30
C TRP A 108 -10.61 -20.72 -54.09
N ASP A 109 -9.90 -21.63 -53.41
CA ASP A 109 -9.01 -22.61 -54.03
C ASP A 109 -9.78 -23.69 -54.81
N ALA A 110 -10.93 -24.16 -54.31
CA ALA A 110 -11.80 -25.11 -55.01
C ALA A 110 -12.43 -24.52 -56.30
N SER A 111 -12.59 -23.20 -56.37
CA SER A 111 -13.02 -22.51 -57.59
C SER A 111 -11.89 -22.30 -58.61
N ASN A 112 -10.64 -22.55 -58.21
CA ASN A 112 -9.44 -22.28 -59.00
C ASN A 112 -8.70 -23.56 -59.45
N GLU A 113 -9.32 -24.74 -59.33
CA GLU A 113 -8.77 -26.05 -59.76
C GLU A 113 -8.51 -26.19 -61.28
N GLN A 114 -8.64 -25.11 -62.07
CA GLN A 114 -8.13 -25.04 -63.44
C GLN A 114 -6.76 -24.36 -63.57
N ASN A 115 -6.09 -23.96 -62.48
CA ASN A 115 -4.74 -23.38 -62.56
C ASN A 115 -3.84 -23.79 -61.38
N VAL A 116 -3.16 -24.93 -61.52
CA VAL A 116 -2.34 -25.56 -60.47
C VAL A 116 -0.91 -24.99 -60.48
N ALA A 117 -0.35 -24.95 -59.26
CA ALA A 117 1.06 -24.88 -58.87
C ALA A 117 1.69 -23.49 -58.82
N TYR A 118 1.75 -22.89 -57.63
CA TYR A 118 3.00 -22.58 -56.92
C TYR A 118 2.66 -22.08 -55.48
N SER A 119 3.49 -22.46 -54.51
CA SER A 119 3.54 -22.02 -53.09
C SER A 119 2.66 -22.75 -52.06
N HIS A 120 3.04 -23.99 -51.73
CA HIS A 120 2.71 -24.61 -50.44
C HIS A 120 3.99 -24.77 -49.62
N GLN A 121 4.36 -23.77 -48.82
CA GLN A 121 5.29 -23.97 -47.70
C GLN A 121 5.23 -22.80 -46.71
N GLN A 122 4.39 -22.89 -45.68
CA GLN A 122 4.61 -22.26 -44.36
C GLN A 122 3.50 -22.66 -43.37
N HIS A 123 3.53 -23.90 -42.90
CA HIS A 123 2.82 -24.32 -41.69
C HIS A 123 3.74 -25.24 -40.88
N ALA A 124 4.68 -24.67 -40.13
CA ALA A 124 5.53 -25.45 -39.21
C ALA A 124 6.08 -24.66 -38.00
N LEU A 125 5.50 -23.51 -37.62
CA LEU A 125 6.05 -22.74 -36.50
C LEU A 125 4.96 -22.10 -35.62
N SER A 126 4.29 -22.91 -34.77
CA SER A 126 3.58 -22.36 -33.61
C SER A 126 3.34 -23.34 -32.46
N GLU A 127 3.98 -24.52 -32.44
CA GLU A 127 3.81 -25.48 -31.33
C GLU A 127 4.68 -25.14 -30.07
N GLY A 128 5.38 -24.00 -30.05
CA GLY A 128 6.39 -23.72 -29.02
C GLY A 128 6.02 -22.73 -27.89
N LEU A 129 4.88 -22.05 -27.93
CA LEU A 129 4.69 -20.84 -27.10
C LEU A 129 3.84 -20.99 -25.82
N PHE A 130 3.25 -22.15 -25.56
CA PHE A 130 2.48 -22.38 -24.34
C PHE A 130 2.97 -23.59 -23.56
N GLN A 131 4.18 -23.49 -23.03
CA GLN A 131 4.55 -24.31 -21.88
C GLN A 131 3.82 -23.75 -20.65
N SER A 132 2.92 -24.55 -20.06
CA SER A 132 2.24 -24.22 -18.81
C SER A 132 3.26 -23.82 -17.73
N LEU A 133 3.31 -22.56 -17.35
CA LEU A 133 3.98 -22.17 -16.11
C LEU A 133 3.12 -22.69 -14.96
N GLY A 134 3.58 -23.78 -14.34
CA GLY A 134 3.09 -24.23 -13.05
C GLY A 134 3.27 -23.13 -12.02
N CYS A 135 2.17 -22.78 -11.34
CA CYS A 135 2.17 -21.82 -10.25
C CYS A 135 3.16 -22.27 -9.16
N ASN A 136 4.24 -21.53 -8.96
CA ASN A 136 5.05 -21.60 -7.74
C ASN A 136 4.54 -20.53 -6.76
N PRO A 137 4.11 -20.88 -5.53
CA PRO A 137 3.55 -19.93 -4.58
C PRO A 137 4.61 -19.18 -3.76
N ASN A 138 5.83 -19.04 -4.25
CA ASN A 138 6.92 -18.38 -3.53
C ASN A 138 7.80 -17.64 -4.53
N LEU A 139 7.54 -16.36 -4.79
CA LEU A 139 8.57 -15.33 -5.05
C LEU A 139 7.94 -13.93 -5.19
N GLN A 140 8.32 -13.10 -4.21
CA GLN A 140 8.34 -11.64 -4.11
C GLN A 140 8.01 -10.86 -5.39
N ILE A 141 6.91 -10.11 -5.39
CA ILE A 141 6.67 -9.00 -6.33
C ILE A 141 7.16 -7.70 -5.70
N GLY A 142 8.28 -7.20 -6.24
CA GLY A 142 8.66 -5.80 -6.19
C GLY A 142 7.73 -4.98 -7.10
N PHE A 143 7.34 -3.82 -6.61
CA PHE A 143 6.35 -2.91 -7.18
C PHE A 143 7.00 -2.05 -8.29
N ASN A 144 6.41 -1.98 -9.49
CA ASN A 144 6.75 -0.98 -10.51
C ASN A 144 5.57 0.01 -10.67
N PRO A 145 5.78 1.34 -10.53
CA PRO A 145 4.72 2.34 -10.55
C PRO A 145 4.74 3.12 -11.86
N GLU A 146 3.74 2.94 -12.71
CA GLU A 146 3.39 3.95 -13.72
C GLU A 146 1.87 4.02 -13.78
N THR A 147 1.31 4.98 -13.04
CA THR A 147 0.02 5.70 -13.26
C THR A 147 -0.56 6.21 -11.94
N SER A 148 0.11 7.14 -11.22
CA SER A 148 -0.57 7.96 -10.19
C SER A 148 0.26 9.16 -9.73
N ASP A 149 0.52 10.11 -10.62
CA ASP A 149 1.58 11.13 -10.40
C ASP A 149 1.19 12.36 -9.58
N GLN A 150 0.06 12.38 -8.86
CA GLN A 150 -0.28 13.56 -8.04
C GLN A 150 -0.69 13.26 -6.60
N MET A 151 -1.37 12.15 -6.32
CA MET A 151 -1.71 11.73 -4.95
C MET A 151 -0.54 11.01 -4.25
N THR A 152 0.39 10.45 -5.02
CA THR A 152 1.50 9.62 -4.52
C THR A 152 2.66 10.44 -3.95
N ILE A 153 2.89 11.66 -4.42
CA ILE A 153 4.09 12.45 -4.05
C ILE A 153 4.05 12.89 -2.57
N ALA A 154 2.89 13.31 -2.06
CA ALA A 154 2.75 13.71 -0.66
C ALA A 154 2.88 12.50 0.30
N THR A 155 2.33 11.36 -0.10
CA THR A 155 2.36 10.11 0.69
C THR A 155 3.75 9.48 0.70
N THR A 156 4.44 9.49 -0.45
CA THR A 156 5.82 9.01 -0.55
C THR A 156 6.79 9.90 0.21
N HIS A 157 6.64 11.22 0.20
CA HIS A 157 7.52 12.09 0.99
C HIS A 157 7.41 11.83 2.50
N ALA A 158 6.20 11.65 3.02
CA ALA A 158 5.98 11.31 4.44
C ALA A 158 6.49 9.90 4.79
N GLN A 159 6.30 8.93 3.89
CA GLN A 159 6.76 7.55 4.07
C GLN A 159 8.28 7.41 3.96
N MET A 160 8.92 8.16 3.07
CA MET A 160 10.37 8.25 2.93
C MET A 160 10.99 8.94 4.16
N HIS A 161 10.35 9.99 4.69
CA HIS A 161 10.82 10.64 5.91
C HIS A 161 10.72 9.70 7.13
N PHE A 162 9.63 8.94 7.27
CA PHE A 162 9.47 7.98 8.37
C PHE A 162 10.49 6.83 8.29
N THR A 163 10.70 6.27 7.10
CA THR A 163 11.64 5.16 6.88
C THR A 163 13.10 5.59 7.08
N LEU A 164 13.49 6.79 6.61
CA LEU A 164 14.82 7.35 6.85
C LEU A 164 15.09 7.56 8.34
N ASN A 165 14.15 8.15 9.08
CA ASN A 165 14.29 8.35 10.53
C ASN A 165 14.44 7.00 11.27
N PHE A 166 13.68 5.97 10.88
CA PHE A 166 13.77 4.65 11.49
C PHE A 166 15.13 3.96 11.23
N VAL A 167 15.66 4.06 10.01
CA VAL A 167 16.98 3.50 9.66
C VAL A 167 18.11 4.21 10.42
N VAL A 168 18.03 5.54 10.58
CA VAL A 168 19.02 6.32 11.33
C VAL A 168 19.03 5.95 12.82
N VAL A 169 17.86 5.76 13.43
CA VAL A 169 17.73 5.32 14.83
C VAL A 169 18.34 3.93 15.04
N ILE A 170 18.08 2.99 14.12
CA ILE A 170 18.67 1.64 14.19
C ILE A 170 20.20 1.69 14.04
N ALA A 171 20.71 2.52 13.13
CA ALA A 171 22.15 2.68 12.95
C ALA A 171 22.82 3.23 14.22
N HIS A 172 22.24 4.26 14.84
CA HIS A 172 22.73 4.81 16.11
C HIS A 172 22.68 3.78 17.26
N LEU A 173 21.60 3.00 17.40
CA LEU A 173 21.51 1.94 18.41
C LEU A 173 22.60 0.89 18.21
N LYS A 174 22.86 0.47 16.96
CA LYS A 174 23.92 -0.49 16.65
C LYS A 174 25.29 0.07 17.01
N ILE A 175 25.60 1.30 16.60
CA ILE A 175 26.89 1.96 16.90
C ILE A 175 27.10 2.09 18.41
N TRP A 176 26.06 2.48 19.15
CA TRP A 176 26.13 2.57 20.61
C TRP A 176 26.34 1.20 21.27
N ALA A 177 25.64 0.15 20.81
CA ALA A 177 25.82 -1.20 21.31
C ALA A 177 27.22 -1.77 21.02
N TYR A 178 27.77 -1.53 19.82
CA TYR A 178 29.15 -1.92 19.48
C TYR A 178 30.17 -1.16 20.34
N GLY A 179 29.96 0.13 20.58
CA GLY A 179 30.83 0.90 21.47
C GLY A 179 30.80 0.38 22.91
N LEU A 180 29.61 0.05 23.43
CA LEU A 180 29.46 -0.52 24.77
C LEU A 180 30.19 -1.87 24.88
N TRP A 181 30.06 -2.73 23.86
CA TRP A 181 30.71 -4.04 23.78
C TRP A 181 32.24 -3.93 23.74
N VAL A 182 32.79 -2.97 22.99
CA VAL A 182 34.24 -2.72 22.95
C VAL A 182 34.78 -2.20 24.28
N ILE A 183 34.01 -1.39 25.01
CA ILE A 183 34.44 -0.83 26.31
C ILE A 183 34.40 -1.90 27.42
N THR A 184 33.64 -2.98 27.24
CA THR A 184 33.54 -4.08 28.22
C THR A 184 34.51 -5.23 27.96
N GLN A 185 35.38 -5.15 26.95
CA GLN A 185 36.45 -6.13 26.68
C GLN A 185 37.81 -5.60 27.13
#